data_AF-A0A1Y3TNP6-F1
#
_entry.id   AF-A0A1Y3TNP6-F1
#
_cell.length_a   1.000
_cell.length_b   1.000
_cell.length_c   1.000
_cell.angle_alpha   90.00
_cell.angle_beta   90.00
_cell.angle_gamma   90.00
#
_symmetry.space_group_name_H-M   'P 1'
#
loop_
_entity.id
_entity.type
_entity.pdbx_description
1 polymer ?
#
loop_
_entity_poly.entity_id
_entity_poly.type
_entity_poly.pdbx_seq_one_letter_code
_entity_poly.pdbx_strand_id
1 'polypeptide(L)'
;MKKIIYCLIFCLCLMGCQSKTLSEKEDLKIIVASDIHYFLKDYYQDCEWFEDSMLYGDGKMVTYGDEIVEAFVQAVIQEKPDLVVLTGDLSFNGEKGSHQKLAQKLEQLKEKNIQVAVIPGNHDIDNIYTKGYGQDDYFDVDNINAKDFQDIYQNLGYHLATSKHDESLSYRIDLNPDFALLMMDSNAHEQTEMTLGAGGFFTDSTMQWLEKQFQDIQKDGKTPLVAMHHNLAIHNELLNNGYTINDHEKIAKLFSQYHVPFVLSGHIHCQNIKNIQGIYDIASSSLLDAPLQYGIIELNQGQMNYHTQSLSISVNADEYFDTVSANKFGKSLQGISDTQKRTAIQDVLVKANRYYFTGNINQYVDELRSSDGYQYLQNEDLSFYQQYLESMLKETESSQSLQLSLTMKK
;
A
#
# COMPACT_ATOMS: atom_id res chain seq x y z
N MET A 1 19.20 71.09 -33.47
CA MET A 1 17.97 70.40 -33.04
C MET A 1 18.17 68.89 -33.23
N LYS A 2 18.52 68.16 -32.16
CA LYS A 2 18.78 66.71 -32.19
C LYS A 2 17.46 65.97 -31.95
N LYS A 3 17.06 65.10 -32.88
CA LYS A 3 15.92 64.20 -32.71
C LYS A 3 16.35 63.04 -31.81
N ILE A 4 15.74 62.92 -30.64
CA ILE A 4 15.89 61.79 -29.73
C ILE A 4 14.87 60.73 -30.16
N ILE A 5 15.38 59.57 -30.57
CA ILE A 5 14.60 58.36 -30.84
C ILE A 5 14.38 57.66 -29.51
N TYR A 6 13.13 57.53 -29.07
CA TYR A 6 12.76 56.68 -27.93
C TYR A 6 12.56 55.25 -28.45
N CYS A 7 13.49 54.35 -28.11
CA CYS A 7 13.27 52.91 -28.19
C CYS A 7 12.48 52.49 -26.94
N LEU A 8 11.19 52.14 -27.12
CA LEU A 8 10.44 51.38 -26.12
C LEU A 8 10.95 49.94 -26.13
N ILE A 9 11.64 49.54 -25.06
CA ILE A 9 11.92 48.13 -24.76
C ILE A 9 10.65 47.55 -24.14
N PHE A 10 9.94 46.72 -24.91
CA PHE A 10 8.85 45.90 -24.42
C PHE A 10 9.46 44.71 -23.65
N CYS A 11 9.62 44.85 -22.33
CA CYS A 11 9.84 43.70 -21.46
C CYS A 11 8.52 42.91 -21.36
N LEU A 12 8.35 41.93 -22.23
CA LEU A 12 7.38 40.85 -22.05
C LEU A 12 7.78 40.07 -20.80
N CYS A 13 7.16 40.39 -19.66
CA CYS A 13 7.11 39.49 -18.53
C CYS A 13 6.26 38.29 -18.94
N LEU A 14 6.91 37.26 -19.47
CA LEU A 14 6.37 35.91 -19.50
C LEU A 14 6.24 35.45 -18.05
N MET A 15 5.10 35.78 -17.42
CA MET A 15 4.64 35.05 -16.24
C MET A 15 4.26 33.66 -16.74
N GLY A 16 5.26 32.79 -16.90
CA GLY A 16 5.00 31.36 -16.99
C GLY A 16 4.29 30.98 -15.71
N CYS A 17 3.14 30.31 -15.81
CA CYS A 17 2.58 29.58 -14.69
C CYS A 17 3.69 28.65 -14.17
N GLN A 18 4.34 29.01 -13.07
CA GLN A 18 5.18 28.05 -12.36
C GLN A 18 4.25 26.90 -11.94
N SER A 19 4.50 25.69 -12.45
CA SER A 19 3.80 24.51 -11.95
C SER A 19 4.15 24.39 -10.47
N LYS A 20 3.15 24.39 -9.59
CA LYS A 20 3.36 24.27 -8.15
C LYS A 20 3.83 22.84 -7.85
N THR A 21 5.13 22.65 -7.74
CA THR A 21 5.75 21.41 -7.26
C THR A 21 5.61 21.30 -5.75
N LEU A 22 5.68 20.08 -5.22
CA LEU A 22 5.70 19.81 -3.78
C LEU A 22 7.00 20.32 -3.14
N SER A 23 8.12 20.12 -3.83
CA SER A 23 9.46 20.49 -3.38
C SER A 23 10.32 20.98 -4.56
N GLU A 24 11.27 21.87 -4.28
CA GLU A 24 12.30 22.32 -5.23
C GLU A 24 13.61 21.53 -5.06
N LYS A 25 13.65 20.55 -4.15
CA LYS A 25 14.83 19.72 -3.92
C LYS A 25 15.05 18.75 -5.09
N GLU A 26 16.31 18.57 -5.47
CA GLU A 26 16.73 17.54 -6.44
C GLU A 26 16.54 16.14 -5.84
N ASP A 27 16.96 15.96 -4.58
CA ASP A 27 16.79 14.72 -3.82
C ASP A 27 15.49 14.77 -3.01
N LEU A 28 14.70 13.70 -3.11
CA LEU A 28 13.47 13.52 -2.35
C LEU A 28 13.59 12.30 -1.44
N LYS A 29 13.10 12.44 -0.20
CA LYS A 29 12.81 11.29 0.67
C LYS A 29 11.30 11.08 0.73
N ILE A 30 10.83 9.89 0.36
CA ILE A 30 9.42 9.51 0.41
C ILE A 30 9.27 8.33 1.37
N ILE A 31 8.28 8.38 2.24
CA ILE A 31 7.85 7.20 3.00
C ILE A 31 6.59 6.64 2.33
N VAL A 32 6.50 5.32 2.20
CA VAL A 32 5.31 4.62 1.70
C VAL A 32 4.82 3.63 2.76
N ALA A 33 3.51 3.62 3.00
CA ALA A 33 2.85 2.64 3.85
C ALA A 33 1.48 2.28 3.24
N SER A 34 0.95 1.12 3.59
CA SER A 34 -0.31 0.62 3.05
C SER A 34 -1.11 -0.11 4.12
N ASP A 35 -2.40 -0.29 3.86
CA ASP A 35 -3.27 -1.21 4.59
C ASP A 35 -3.20 -0.93 6.09
N ILE A 36 -3.46 0.33 6.46
CA ILE A 36 -3.46 0.79 7.85
C ILE A 36 -4.64 0.19 8.60
N HIS A 37 -5.76 -0.08 7.92
CA HIS A 37 -6.96 -0.72 8.49
C HIS A 37 -7.35 -0.13 9.86
N TYR A 38 -7.23 1.20 10.00
CA TYR A 38 -7.42 1.85 11.29
C TYR A 38 -8.86 1.68 11.75
N PHE A 39 -9.03 1.23 12.99
CA PHE A 39 -10.34 1.06 13.61
C PHE A 39 -10.43 1.89 14.88
N LEU A 40 -11.41 2.80 14.94
CA LEU A 40 -11.59 3.68 16.07
C LEU A 40 -11.90 2.87 17.34
N LYS A 41 -11.13 3.08 18.42
CA LYS A 41 -11.30 2.38 19.70
C LYS A 41 -12.74 2.45 20.25
N ASP A 42 -13.41 3.59 20.06
CA ASP A 42 -14.79 3.75 20.50
C ASP A 42 -15.76 2.76 19.85
N TYR A 43 -15.37 2.13 18.73
CA TYR A 43 -16.18 1.14 18.03
C TYR A 43 -16.01 -0.29 18.53
N TYR A 44 -15.12 -0.55 19.48
CA TYR A 44 -14.96 -1.88 20.07
C TYR A 44 -14.59 -1.88 21.57
N GLN A 45 -14.48 -0.71 22.20
CA GLN A 45 -14.01 -0.60 23.59
C GLN A 45 -14.83 -1.38 24.62
N ASP A 46 -16.13 -1.58 24.34
CA ASP A 46 -17.04 -2.33 25.21
C ASP A 46 -17.16 -3.81 24.81
N CYS A 47 -16.42 -4.26 23.78
CA CYS A 47 -16.48 -5.62 23.26
C CYS A 47 -15.35 -6.49 23.82
N GLU A 48 -15.70 -7.36 24.77
CA GLU A 48 -14.75 -8.27 25.42
C GLU A 48 -14.22 -9.37 24.47
N TRP A 49 -14.95 -9.69 23.39
CA TRP A 49 -14.59 -10.75 22.44
C TRP A 49 -13.85 -10.23 21.20
N PHE A 50 -13.63 -8.92 21.08
CA PHE A 50 -13.04 -8.34 19.86
C PHE A 50 -11.61 -8.81 19.63
N GLU A 51 -10.74 -8.71 20.64
CA GLU A 51 -9.33 -9.13 20.52
C GLU A 51 -9.21 -10.62 20.19
N ASP A 52 -9.98 -11.48 20.88
CA ASP A 52 -10.04 -12.91 20.59
C ASP A 52 -10.48 -13.18 19.14
N SER A 53 -11.42 -12.41 18.61
CA SER A 53 -11.85 -12.55 17.22
C SER A 53 -10.73 -12.20 16.22
N MET A 54 -9.88 -11.23 16.54
CA MET A 54 -8.74 -10.83 15.70
C MET A 54 -7.66 -11.93 15.65
N LEU A 55 -7.49 -12.71 16.72
CA LEU A 55 -6.58 -13.87 16.75
C LEU A 55 -7.00 -15.02 15.81
N TYR A 56 -8.21 -14.97 15.25
CA TYR A 56 -8.71 -15.90 14.23
C TYR A 56 -8.91 -15.24 12.85
N GLY A 57 -8.47 -13.99 12.70
CA GLY A 57 -8.54 -13.20 11.47
C GLY A 57 -7.39 -13.47 10.50
N ASP A 58 -6.91 -12.40 9.88
CA ASP A 58 -5.92 -12.41 8.79
C ASP A 58 -4.51 -11.96 9.20
N GLY A 59 -4.29 -11.58 10.46
CA GLY A 59 -2.97 -11.20 10.99
C GLY A 59 -2.95 -9.79 11.59
N LYS A 60 -3.94 -8.96 11.23
CA LYS A 60 -3.99 -7.54 11.61
C LYS A 60 -4.05 -7.36 13.11
N MET A 61 -3.16 -6.51 13.61
CA MET A 61 -3.12 -6.09 15.01
C MET A 61 -4.10 -4.94 15.29
N VAL A 62 -5.38 -5.09 14.93
CA VAL A 62 -6.39 -4.02 14.95
C VAL A 62 -6.55 -3.39 16.35
N THR A 63 -6.50 -4.19 17.41
CA THR A 63 -6.55 -3.73 18.81
C THR A 63 -5.34 -2.88 19.23
N TYR A 64 -4.22 -3.00 18.50
CA TYR A 64 -3.01 -2.20 18.66
C TYR A 64 -2.92 -1.05 17.65
N GLY A 65 -3.95 -0.85 16.81
CA GLY A 65 -3.89 0.10 15.70
C GLY A 65 -3.62 1.55 16.12
N ASP A 66 -4.12 1.99 17.28
CA ASP A 66 -3.79 3.30 17.82
C ASP A 66 -2.29 3.43 18.15
N GLU A 67 -1.71 2.43 18.80
CA GLU A 67 -0.29 2.39 19.16
C GLU A 67 0.60 2.34 17.91
N ILE A 68 0.24 1.50 16.94
CA ILE A 68 0.96 1.34 15.68
C ILE A 68 0.94 2.63 14.87
N VAL A 69 -0.22 3.27 14.71
CA VAL A 69 -0.33 4.55 13.98
C VAL A 69 0.43 5.67 14.71
N GLU A 70 0.41 5.69 16.04
CA GLU A 70 1.19 6.66 16.82
C GLU A 70 2.70 6.43 16.66
N ALA A 71 3.17 5.18 16.73
CA ALA A 71 4.55 4.82 16.46
C ALA A 71 4.98 5.22 15.05
N PHE A 72 4.12 4.97 14.04
CA PHE A 72 4.36 5.38 12.66
C PHE A 72 4.50 6.89 12.52
N VAL A 73 3.56 7.67 13.08
CA VAL A 73 3.62 9.14 13.03
C VAL A 73 4.91 9.65 13.69
N GLN A 74 5.32 9.08 14.83
CA GLN A 74 6.58 9.47 15.46
C GLN A 74 7.81 9.10 14.62
N ALA A 75 7.82 7.91 14.03
CA ALA A 75 8.90 7.48 13.13
C ALA A 75 9.03 8.41 11.92
N VAL A 76 7.91 8.77 11.28
CA VAL A 76 7.87 9.73 10.17
C VAL A 76 8.40 11.11 10.59
N ILE A 77 8.01 11.62 11.76
CA ILE A 77 8.51 12.90 12.29
C ILE A 77 10.03 12.87 12.49
N GLN A 78 10.59 11.74 12.89
CA GLN A 78 12.03 11.56 13.05
C GLN A 78 12.75 11.46 11.71
N GLU A 79 12.19 10.71 10.76
CA GLU A 79 12.74 10.51 9.41
C GLU A 79 12.71 11.77 8.54
N LYS A 80 11.72 12.65 8.76
CA LYS A 80 11.50 13.92 8.06
C LYS A 80 11.47 13.76 6.53
N PRO A 81 10.62 12.87 5.97
CA PRO A 81 10.47 12.79 4.52
C PRO A 81 9.82 14.06 3.96
N ASP A 82 9.97 14.27 2.65
CA ASP A 82 9.25 15.29 1.92
C ASP A 82 7.77 14.91 1.73
N LEU A 83 7.49 13.61 1.57
CA LEU A 83 6.16 13.08 1.34
C LEU A 83 5.96 11.72 2.03
N VAL A 84 4.79 11.50 2.61
CA VAL A 84 4.25 10.19 2.97
C VAL A 84 3.16 9.80 1.97
N VAL A 85 3.27 8.62 1.38
CA VAL A 85 2.29 8.04 0.44
C VAL A 85 1.58 6.89 1.13
N LEU A 86 0.24 6.96 1.20
CA LEU A 86 -0.61 5.89 1.71
C LEU A 86 -1.44 5.28 0.58
N THR A 87 -1.22 3.99 0.30
CA THR A 87 -1.75 3.29 -0.88
C THR A 87 -3.09 2.58 -0.65
N GLY A 88 -3.93 3.09 0.24
CA GLY A 88 -5.28 2.55 0.47
C GLY A 88 -5.41 1.66 1.68
N ASP A 89 -6.65 1.18 1.88
CA ASP A 89 -7.13 0.47 3.06
C ASP A 89 -6.76 1.22 4.34
N LEU A 90 -7.23 2.46 4.41
CA LEU A 90 -6.94 3.38 5.51
C LEU A 90 -7.74 3.03 6.76
N SER A 91 -9.00 2.64 6.59
CA SER A 91 -9.91 2.22 7.66
C SER A 91 -10.13 0.71 7.64
N PHE A 92 -10.67 0.16 8.72
CA PHE A 92 -10.91 -1.28 8.82
C PHE A 92 -12.02 -1.75 7.87
N ASN A 93 -13.20 -1.13 7.93
CA ASN A 93 -14.30 -1.39 7.00
C ASN A 93 -15.10 -0.12 6.67
N GLY A 94 -14.42 1.00 6.40
CA GLY A 94 -15.03 2.21 5.84
C GLY A 94 -15.75 3.07 6.86
N GLU A 95 -15.47 2.92 8.16
CA GLU A 95 -16.17 3.68 9.18
C GLU A 95 -15.74 5.15 9.17
N LYS A 96 -16.72 6.05 9.12
CA LYS A 96 -16.50 7.50 9.08
C LYS A 96 -15.64 8.01 10.24
N GLY A 97 -15.91 7.53 11.45
CA GLY A 97 -15.14 7.91 12.65
C GLY A 97 -13.68 7.43 12.60
N SER A 98 -13.44 6.23 12.06
CA SER A 98 -12.09 5.69 11.83
C SER A 98 -11.33 6.59 10.85
N HIS A 99 -11.94 6.93 9.71
CA HIS A 99 -11.35 7.83 8.72
C HIS A 99 -11.02 9.22 9.29
N GLN A 100 -11.98 9.84 9.98
CA GLN A 100 -11.79 11.15 10.59
C GLN A 100 -10.66 11.15 11.62
N LYS A 101 -10.59 10.11 12.45
CA LYS A 101 -9.57 10.00 13.49
C LYS A 101 -8.18 9.73 12.91
N LEU A 102 -8.08 8.87 11.90
CA LEU A 102 -6.83 8.64 11.20
C LEU A 102 -6.35 9.93 10.50
N ALA A 103 -7.24 10.63 9.79
CA ALA A 103 -6.91 11.91 9.16
C ALA A 103 -6.37 12.92 10.19
N GLN A 104 -7.03 13.05 11.35
CA GLN A 104 -6.56 13.89 12.45
C GLN A 104 -5.14 13.51 12.93
N LYS A 105 -4.82 12.22 13.04
CA LYS A 105 -3.49 11.75 13.42
C LYS A 105 -2.45 12.11 12.35
N LEU A 106 -2.77 11.91 11.07
CA LEU A 106 -1.88 12.21 9.95
C LEU A 106 -1.66 13.71 9.72
N GLU A 107 -2.66 14.56 10.00
CA GLU A 107 -2.53 16.02 9.86
C GLU A 107 -1.44 16.61 10.77
N GLN A 108 -1.08 15.95 11.86
CA GLN A 108 0.04 16.35 12.73
C GLN A 108 1.38 16.39 11.97
N LEU A 109 1.55 15.58 10.93
CA LEU A 109 2.74 15.57 10.09
C LEU A 109 2.89 16.89 9.32
N LYS A 110 1.79 17.50 8.91
CA LYS A 110 1.79 18.78 8.19
C LYS A 110 2.32 19.91 9.05
N GLU A 111 2.01 19.90 10.35
CA GLU A 111 2.56 20.87 11.31
C GLU A 111 4.09 20.78 11.41
N LYS A 112 4.68 19.65 10.99
CA LYS A 112 6.12 19.42 10.89
C LYS A 112 6.68 19.66 9.48
N ASN A 113 5.89 20.25 8.58
CA ASN A 113 6.20 20.46 7.16
C ASN A 113 6.41 19.16 6.36
N ILE A 114 5.81 18.05 6.81
CA ILE A 114 5.82 16.77 6.10
C ILE A 114 4.49 16.65 5.35
N GLN A 115 4.54 16.47 4.04
CA GLN A 115 3.33 16.28 3.24
C GLN A 115 2.84 14.83 3.33
N VAL A 116 1.54 14.64 3.16
CA VAL A 116 0.89 13.32 3.10
C VAL A 116 0.00 13.29 1.86
N ALA A 117 -0.01 12.17 1.14
CA ALA A 117 -0.89 11.90 0.01
C ALA A 117 -1.51 10.51 0.17
N VAL A 118 -2.83 10.43 0.04
CA VAL A 118 -3.58 9.19 0.21
C VAL A 118 -4.45 8.88 -1.00
N ILE A 119 -4.73 7.60 -1.20
CA ILE A 119 -5.80 7.05 -2.05
C ILE A 119 -6.60 6.03 -1.24
N PRO A 120 -7.85 5.72 -1.61
CA PRO A 120 -8.62 4.67 -0.96
C PRO A 120 -8.14 3.27 -1.37
N GLY A 121 -8.42 2.27 -0.53
CA GLY A 121 -8.45 0.86 -0.89
C GLY A 121 -9.86 0.30 -0.93
N ASN A 122 -9.99 -1.02 -1.08
CA ASN A 122 -11.29 -1.66 -1.26
C ASN A 122 -12.12 -1.72 0.04
N HIS A 123 -11.53 -1.43 1.20
CA HIS A 123 -12.23 -1.37 2.48
C HIS A 123 -12.82 0.01 2.83
N ASP A 124 -12.39 1.08 2.15
CA ASP A 124 -12.56 2.45 2.65
C ASP A 124 -13.91 3.10 2.33
N ILE A 125 -14.53 2.77 1.19
CA ILE A 125 -15.67 3.53 0.65
C ILE A 125 -16.84 2.59 0.35
N ASP A 126 -18.05 3.03 0.70
CA ASP A 126 -19.32 2.33 0.47
C ASP A 126 -19.31 0.88 0.94
N ASN A 127 -18.53 0.59 2.00
CA ASN A 127 -18.35 -0.77 2.49
C ASN A 127 -19.62 -1.25 3.21
N ILE A 128 -20.15 -2.39 2.79
CA ILE A 128 -21.36 -2.98 3.36
C ILE A 128 -21.12 -3.67 4.72
N TYR A 129 -19.86 -3.88 5.08
CA TYR A 129 -19.44 -4.50 6.35
C TYR A 129 -19.15 -3.48 7.45
N THR A 130 -19.36 -2.18 7.21
CA THR A 130 -19.18 -1.11 8.21
C THR A 130 -20.05 -1.37 9.45
N LYS A 131 -19.40 -1.65 10.59
CA LYS A 131 -20.04 -1.97 11.88
C LYS A 131 -19.13 -1.60 13.05
N GLY A 132 -19.75 -1.32 14.19
CA GLY A 132 -19.12 -1.38 15.51
C GLY A 132 -19.35 -2.72 16.19
N TYR A 133 -18.55 -3.02 17.20
CA TYR A 133 -18.53 -4.26 17.98
C TYR A 133 -18.95 -3.92 19.41
N GLY A 134 -20.15 -4.33 19.82
CA GLY A 134 -20.67 -4.14 21.17
C GLY A 134 -20.44 -5.36 22.07
N GLN A 135 -20.98 -5.32 23.29
CA GLN A 135 -20.87 -6.41 24.28
C GLN A 135 -21.39 -7.75 23.74
N ASP A 136 -22.64 -7.76 23.26
CA ASP A 136 -23.32 -8.99 22.84
C ASP A 136 -23.43 -9.13 21.30
N ASP A 137 -23.43 -8.02 20.57
CA ASP A 137 -23.65 -7.99 19.12
C ASP A 137 -23.02 -6.74 18.48
N TYR A 138 -23.04 -6.67 17.15
CA TYR A 138 -22.64 -5.52 16.38
C TYR A 138 -23.62 -4.35 16.54
N PHE A 139 -23.11 -3.13 16.33
CA PHE A 139 -23.95 -1.93 16.24
C PHE A 139 -23.62 -1.13 14.97
N ASP A 140 -24.57 -0.31 14.52
CA ASP A 140 -24.40 0.49 13.31
C ASP A 140 -23.48 1.69 13.55
N VAL A 141 -22.56 1.91 12.61
CA VAL A 141 -21.73 3.12 12.52
C VAL A 141 -21.77 3.64 11.09
N ASP A 142 -21.63 4.95 10.92
CA ASP A 142 -21.70 5.58 9.59
C ASP A 142 -20.56 5.11 8.69
N ASN A 143 -20.88 4.77 7.43
CA ASN A 143 -19.89 4.61 6.36
C ASN A 143 -19.64 5.95 5.64
N ILE A 144 -18.74 5.94 4.66
CA ILE A 144 -18.46 7.10 3.79
C ILE A 144 -18.58 6.73 2.31
N ASN A 145 -18.95 7.72 1.49
CA ASN A 145 -18.84 7.64 0.03
C ASN A 145 -17.54 8.32 -0.46
N ALA A 146 -17.29 8.28 -1.78
CA ALA A 146 -16.12 8.90 -2.38
C ALA A 146 -15.97 10.41 -2.10
N LYS A 147 -17.08 11.16 -2.04
CA LYS A 147 -17.03 12.59 -1.72
C LYS A 147 -16.64 12.82 -0.27
N ASP A 148 -17.23 12.06 0.66
CA ASP A 148 -16.87 12.12 2.07
C ASP A 148 -15.38 11.78 2.28
N PHE A 149 -14.85 10.78 1.56
CA PHE A 149 -13.42 10.47 1.57
C PHE A 149 -12.57 11.68 1.13
N GLN A 150 -12.90 12.27 -0.03
CA GLN A 150 -12.17 13.44 -0.52
C GLN A 150 -12.25 14.62 0.46
N ASP A 151 -13.39 14.84 1.10
CA ASP A 151 -13.59 15.93 2.06
C ASP A 151 -12.79 15.69 3.36
N ILE A 152 -12.80 14.46 3.89
CA ILE A 152 -12.00 14.08 5.09
C ILE A 152 -10.51 14.22 4.80
N TYR A 153 -10.04 13.75 3.64
CA TYR A 153 -8.64 13.72 3.28
C TYR A 153 -8.20 14.91 2.41
N GLN A 154 -9.01 15.98 2.29
CA GLN A 154 -8.72 17.11 1.39
C GLN A 154 -7.30 17.69 1.57
N ASN A 155 -6.84 17.70 2.83
CA ASN A 155 -5.55 18.23 3.26
C ASN A 155 -4.42 17.19 3.23
N LEU A 156 -4.68 15.96 2.80
CA LEU A 156 -3.77 14.82 2.80
C LEU A 156 -3.63 14.28 1.37
N GLY A 157 -3.21 15.16 0.45
CA GLY A 157 -2.95 14.83 -0.96
C GLY A 157 -3.72 15.71 -1.93
N TYR A 158 -5.05 15.75 -1.83
CA TYR A 158 -5.90 16.44 -2.81
C TYR A 158 -5.66 17.95 -2.95
N HIS A 159 -5.19 18.63 -1.90
CA HIS A 159 -4.78 20.04 -1.95
C HIS A 159 -3.44 20.30 -2.66
N LEU A 160 -2.65 19.24 -2.90
CA LEU A 160 -1.39 19.27 -3.66
C LEU A 160 -1.60 18.94 -5.14
N ALA A 161 -2.79 18.47 -5.50
CA ALA A 161 -3.07 17.96 -6.84
C ALA A 161 -2.93 19.05 -7.92
N THR A 162 -2.15 18.74 -8.95
CA THR A 162 -2.02 19.56 -10.17
C THR A 162 -3.08 19.19 -11.22
N SER A 163 -3.60 17.97 -11.13
CA SER A 163 -4.71 17.45 -11.94
C SER A 163 -5.49 16.42 -11.13
N LYS A 164 -6.81 16.36 -11.31
CA LYS A 164 -7.70 15.37 -10.71
C LYS A 164 -8.53 14.72 -11.80
N HIS A 165 -8.86 13.45 -11.62
CA HIS A 165 -9.86 12.79 -12.44
C HIS A 165 -11.24 13.13 -11.88
N ASP A 166 -12.24 13.33 -12.75
CA ASP A 166 -13.57 13.80 -12.34
C ASP A 166 -14.48 12.65 -11.85
N GLU A 167 -14.18 11.41 -12.24
CA GLU A 167 -15.03 10.23 -12.00
C GLU A 167 -14.35 9.19 -11.08
N SER A 168 -13.17 9.48 -10.54
CA SER A 168 -12.49 8.63 -9.56
C SER A 168 -11.73 9.49 -8.57
N LEU A 169 -11.20 8.89 -7.51
CA LEU A 169 -10.40 9.58 -6.51
C LEU A 169 -8.92 9.74 -6.91
N SER A 170 -8.62 9.60 -8.22
CA SER A 170 -7.27 9.69 -8.79
C SER A 170 -6.80 11.14 -9.00
N TYR A 171 -5.52 11.39 -8.77
CA TYR A 171 -4.92 12.72 -8.95
C TYR A 171 -3.40 12.66 -9.18
N ARG A 172 -2.86 13.75 -9.76
CA ARG A 172 -1.43 13.94 -10.01
C ARG A 172 -0.86 14.94 -9.00
N ILE A 173 0.30 14.63 -8.43
CA ILE A 173 1.15 15.58 -7.70
C ILE A 173 2.45 15.76 -8.48
N ASP A 174 2.84 17.00 -8.74
CA ASP A 174 4.18 17.29 -9.24
C ASP A 174 5.14 17.32 -8.05
N LEU A 175 6.03 16.33 -7.93
CA LEU A 175 6.87 16.19 -6.74
C LEU A 175 7.97 17.24 -6.73
N ASN A 176 8.72 17.34 -7.82
CA ASN A 176 9.81 18.30 -8.02
C ASN A 176 9.97 18.58 -9.54
N PRO A 177 11.06 19.25 -9.98
CA PRO A 177 11.33 19.43 -11.41
C PRO A 177 11.49 18.13 -12.22
N ASP A 178 11.74 16.99 -11.58
CA ASP A 178 12.14 15.74 -12.23
C ASP A 178 11.08 14.65 -12.18
N PHE A 179 10.20 14.69 -11.19
CA PHE A 179 9.24 13.63 -10.91
C PHE A 179 7.83 14.15 -10.75
N ALA A 180 6.86 13.36 -11.23
CA ALA A 180 5.45 13.53 -10.92
C ALA A 180 4.88 12.18 -10.46
N LEU A 181 4.05 12.21 -9.41
CA LEU A 181 3.40 11.04 -8.84
C LEU A 181 1.92 11.03 -9.21
N LEU A 182 1.48 9.94 -9.81
CA LEU A 182 0.08 9.64 -10.08
C LEU A 182 -0.45 8.76 -8.96
N MET A 183 -1.32 9.35 -8.13
CA MET A 183 -2.07 8.69 -7.07
C MET A 183 -3.34 8.13 -7.71
N MET A 184 -3.36 6.83 -7.99
CA MET A 184 -4.40 6.17 -8.78
C MET A 184 -5.34 5.39 -7.88
N ASP A 185 -6.58 5.83 -7.83
CA ASP A 185 -7.67 5.06 -7.26
C ASP A 185 -8.03 3.91 -8.21
N SER A 186 -7.76 2.69 -7.77
CA SER A 186 -8.00 1.44 -8.49
C SER A 186 -9.25 0.70 -8.02
N ASN A 187 -10.11 1.37 -7.25
CA ASN A 187 -11.29 0.76 -6.66
C ASN A 187 -12.53 0.92 -7.53
N ALA A 188 -13.42 -0.04 -7.42
CA ALA A 188 -14.79 0.05 -7.91
C ALA A 188 -15.62 0.86 -6.91
N HIS A 189 -15.62 2.19 -6.99
CA HIS A 189 -16.61 2.98 -6.25
C HIS A 189 -18.00 2.70 -6.83
N GLU A 190 -19.02 2.57 -5.97
CA GLU A 190 -20.33 1.94 -6.25
C GLU A 190 -20.37 0.39 -6.12
N GLN A 191 -19.91 -0.16 -4.99
CA GLN A 191 -20.22 -1.54 -4.60
C GLN A 191 -21.71 -1.69 -4.21
N THR A 192 -22.64 -1.47 -5.14
CA THR A 192 -24.08 -1.68 -4.91
C THR A 192 -24.52 -3.13 -5.16
N GLU A 193 -23.62 -3.96 -5.69
CA GLU A 193 -23.85 -5.40 -5.90
C GLU A 193 -22.63 -6.19 -5.42
N MET A 194 -22.84 -7.34 -4.78
CA MET A 194 -21.81 -8.29 -4.29
C MET A 194 -20.85 -8.83 -5.38
N THR A 195 -20.93 -8.31 -6.61
CA THR A 195 -20.37 -8.88 -7.84
C THR A 195 -19.33 -7.99 -8.54
N LEU A 196 -19.06 -6.77 -8.06
CA LEU A 196 -17.89 -6.00 -8.49
C LEU A 196 -16.72 -6.40 -7.59
N GLY A 197 -15.94 -7.37 -8.06
CA GLY A 197 -14.96 -8.10 -7.26
C GLY A 197 -13.81 -7.24 -6.72
N ALA A 198 -13.17 -7.75 -5.65
CA ALA A 198 -11.99 -7.18 -5.01
C ALA A 198 -10.77 -6.96 -5.92
N GLY A 199 -10.83 -7.34 -7.21
CA GLY A 199 -9.70 -7.29 -8.14
C GLY A 199 -9.39 -5.93 -8.75
N GLY A 200 -10.07 -4.86 -8.32
CA GLY A 200 -9.84 -3.49 -8.80
C GLY A 200 -10.00 -3.28 -10.31
N PHE A 201 -10.17 -2.04 -10.77
CA PHE A 201 -10.08 -1.72 -12.19
C PHE A 201 -9.87 -0.23 -12.42
N PHE A 202 -9.44 0.13 -13.62
CA PHE A 202 -9.54 1.49 -14.15
C PHE A 202 -10.62 1.53 -15.23
N THR A 203 -11.55 2.48 -15.12
CA THR A 203 -12.52 2.72 -16.21
C THR A 203 -11.80 3.17 -17.48
N ASP A 204 -12.47 3.11 -18.63
CA ASP A 204 -11.93 3.69 -19.86
C ASP A 204 -11.64 5.19 -19.72
N SER A 205 -12.47 5.91 -18.95
CA SER A 205 -12.30 7.33 -18.62
C SER A 205 -11.02 7.57 -17.81
N THR A 206 -10.81 6.77 -16.75
CA THR A 206 -9.59 6.78 -15.93
C THR A 206 -8.35 6.48 -16.76
N MET A 207 -8.40 5.48 -17.66
CA MET A 207 -7.29 5.12 -18.54
C MET A 207 -6.94 6.23 -19.54
N GLN A 208 -7.94 6.90 -20.12
CA GLN A 208 -7.73 8.04 -21.02
C GLN A 208 -7.13 9.23 -20.28
N TRP A 209 -7.63 9.53 -19.08
CA TRP A 209 -7.08 10.59 -18.24
C TRP A 209 -5.63 10.29 -17.85
N LEU A 210 -5.34 9.05 -17.46
CA LEU A 210 -4.00 8.58 -17.08
C LEU A 210 -3.00 8.71 -18.23
N GLU A 211 -3.35 8.27 -19.44
CA GLU A 211 -2.49 8.44 -20.60
C GLU A 211 -2.22 9.92 -20.89
N LYS A 212 -3.24 10.78 -20.79
CA LYS A 212 -3.05 12.23 -20.93
C LYS A 212 -2.11 12.78 -19.86
N GLN A 213 -2.21 12.33 -18.61
CA GLN A 213 -1.28 12.74 -17.56
C GLN A 213 0.15 12.33 -17.89
N PHE A 214 0.39 11.11 -18.37
CA PHE A 214 1.72 10.69 -18.78
C PHE A 214 2.29 11.54 -19.93
N GLN A 215 1.47 11.88 -20.92
CA GLN A 215 1.86 12.78 -22.01
C GLN A 215 2.26 14.16 -21.49
N ASP A 216 1.48 14.73 -20.57
CA ASP A 216 1.77 16.02 -19.95
C ASP A 216 3.06 15.96 -19.11
N ILE A 217 3.26 14.90 -18.32
CA ILE A 217 4.49 14.68 -17.52
C ILE A 217 5.72 14.59 -18.42
N GLN A 218 5.67 13.82 -19.51
CA GLN A 218 6.78 13.71 -20.45
C GLN A 218 7.08 15.03 -21.17
N LYS A 219 6.03 15.78 -21.54
CA LYS A 219 6.19 17.10 -22.15
C LYS A 219 6.90 18.08 -21.22
N ASP A 220 6.66 17.96 -19.91
CA ASP A 220 7.35 18.73 -18.88
C ASP A 220 8.77 18.21 -18.58
N GLY A 221 9.22 17.14 -19.24
CA GLY A 221 10.54 16.54 -19.04
C GLY A 221 10.68 15.73 -17.75
N LYS A 222 9.56 15.37 -17.11
CA LYS A 222 9.52 14.64 -15.84
C LYS A 222 9.39 13.13 -16.05
N THR A 223 9.76 12.37 -15.03
CA THR A 223 9.53 10.92 -14.92
C THR A 223 8.23 10.67 -14.15
N PRO A 224 7.28 9.90 -14.71
CA PRO A 224 6.08 9.51 -13.99
C PRO A 224 6.35 8.37 -12.99
N LEU A 225 5.85 8.54 -11.78
CA LEU A 225 5.73 7.50 -10.75
C LEU A 225 4.25 7.20 -10.52
N VAL A 226 3.91 5.99 -10.09
CA VAL A 226 2.53 5.59 -9.83
C VAL A 226 2.40 4.98 -8.44
N ALA A 227 1.33 5.35 -7.74
CA ALA A 227 0.88 4.69 -6.52
C ALA A 227 -0.58 4.25 -6.71
N MET A 228 -0.91 3.01 -6.36
CA MET A 228 -2.28 2.47 -6.42
C MET A 228 -2.49 1.40 -5.35
N HIS A 229 -3.73 1.04 -5.04
CA HIS A 229 -3.98 0.03 -4.00
C HIS A 229 -3.70 -1.40 -4.47
N HIS A 230 -4.46 -1.86 -5.47
CA HIS A 230 -4.28 -3.16 -6.13
C HIS A 230 -2.93 -3.29 -6.83
N ASN A 231 -2.38 -4.50 -6.91
CA ASN A 231 -1.06 -4.73 -7.52
C ASN A 231 -1.11 -4.67 -9.05
N LEU A 232 -0.02 -4.24 -9.67
CA LEU A 232 0.23 -4.35 -11.11
C LEU A 232 0.78 -5.74 -11.48
N ALA A 233 1.65 -6.29 -10.65
CA ALA A 233 2.28 -7.58 -10.88
C ALA A 233 1.52 -8.70 -10.14
N ILE A 234 1.74 -9.92 -10.59
CA ILE A 234 1.33 -11.12 -9.86
C ILE A 234 2.40 -11.41 -8.82
N HIS A 235 2.09 -11.14 -7.54
CA HIS A 235 3.01 -11.38 -6.42
C HIS A 235 3.02 -12.82 -5.92
N ASN A 236 1.92 -13.55 -6.12
CA ASN A 236 1.82 -14.98 -5.83
C ASN A 236 1.00 -15.71 -6.91
N GLU A 237 1.56 -16.77 -7.49
CA GLU A 237 0.89 -17.52 -8.57
C GLU A 237 -0.37 -18.24 -8.09
N LEU A 238 -0.45 -18.62 -6.81
CA LEU A 238 -1.61 -19.29 -6.23
C LEU A 238 -2.68 -18.29 -5.77
N LEU A 239 -2.25 -17.18 -5.16
CA LEU A 239 -3.12 -16.16 -4.56
C LEU A 239 -2.93 -14.79 -5.24
N ASN A 240 -3.55 -14.59 -6.40
CA ASN A 240 -3.56 -13.28 -7.10
C ASN A 240 -4.96 -12.80 -7.51
N ASN A 241 -5.92 -13.71 -7.63
CA ASN A 241 -7.28 -13.35 -8.03
C ASN A 241 -7.90 -12.44 -6.98
N GLY A 242 -8.36 -11.27 -7.39
CA GLY A 242 -8.88 -10.26 -6.47
C GLY A 242 -7.80 -9.41 -5.80
N TYR A 243 -6.51 -9.57 -6.15
CA TYR A 243 -5.41 -8.77 -5.60
C TYR A 243 -4.68 -7.98 -6.69
N THR A 244 -4.33 -8.66 -7.79
CA THR A 244 -3.80 -8.00 -8.98
C THR A 244 -4.93 -7.30 -9.72
N ILE A 245 -4.70 -6.04 -10.14
CA ILE A 245 -5.70 -5.23 -10.82
C ILE A 245 -6.19 -5.91 -12.11
N ASN A 246 -7.47 -5.79 -12.42
CA ASN A 246 -7.96 -6.20 -13.74
C ASN A 246 -7.22 -5.44 -14.87
N ASP A 247 -7.04 -6.09 -16.01
CA ASP A 247 -6.27 -5.55 -17.15
C ASP A 247 -4.79 -5.21 -16.84
N HIS A 248 -4.19 -5.81 -15.80
CA HIS A 248 -2.82 -5.47 -15.38
C HIS A 248 -1.77 -5.51 -16.50
N GLU A 249 -1.83 -6.44 -17.46
CA GLU A 249 -0.89 -6.49 -18.59
C GLU A 249 -1.04 -5.28 -19.53
N LYS A 250 -2.29 -4.83 -19.77
CA LYS A 250 -2.60 -3.65 -20.59
C LYS A 250 -2.13 -2.37 -19.88
N ILE A 251 -2.35 -2.29 -18.56
CA ILE A 251 -1.91 -1.18 -17.72
C ILE A 251 -0.38 -1.13 -17.67
N ALA A 252 0.29 -2.26 -17.43
CA ALA A 252 1.75 -2.36 -17.42
C ALA A 252 2.36 -1.96 -18.77
N LYS A 253 1.71 -2.32 -19.87
CA LYS A 253 2.15 -1.90 -21.21
C LYS A 253 2.10 -0.38 -21.38
N LEU A 254 1.03 0.26 -20.91
CA LEU A 254 0.92 1.73 -20.90
C LEU A 254 2.03 2.34 -20.04
N PHE A 255 2.25 1.82 -18.83
CA PHE A 255 3.26 2.33 -17.90
C PHE A 255 4.68 2.20 -18.49
N SER A 256 4.95 1.08 -19.16
CA SER A 256 6.23 0.81 -19.84
C SER A 256 6.46 1.78 -21.01
N GLN A 257 5.43 2.05 -21.82
CA GLN A 257 5.48 3.03 -22.91
C GLN A 257 5.87 4.43 -22.42
N TYR A 258 5.44 4.80 -21.21
CA TYR A 258 5.73 6.10 -20.62
C TYR A 258 6.91 6.08 -19.63
N HIS A 259 7.67 4.98 -19.59
CA HIS A 259 8.89 4.79 -18.79
C HIS A 259 8.67 4.94 -17.27
N VAL A 260 7.52 4.48 -16.76
CA VAL A 260 7.31 4.35 -15.31
C VAL A 260 8.31 3.33 -14.76
N PRO A 261 9.20 3.69 -13.81
CA PRO A 261 10.24 2.78 -13.34
C PRO A 261 9.71 1.80 -12.29
N PHE A 262 8.79 2.26 -11.44
CA PHE A 262 8.17 1.47 -10.38
C PHE A 262 6.76 1.95 -10.04
N VAL A 263 6.00 1.05 -9.42
CA VAL A 263 4.70 1.29 -8.83
C VAL A 263 4.77 1.02 -7.32
N LEU A 264 4.10 1.84 -6.54
CA LEU A 264 3.86 1.60 -5.12
C LEU A 264 2.46 1.01 -4.96
N SER A 265 2.36 -0.21 -4.44
CA SER A 265 1.10 -0.91 -4.21
C SER A 265 0.96 -1.50 -2.81
N GLY A 266 -0.20 -2.09 -2.50
CA GLY A 266 -0.54 -2.69 -1.21
C GLY A 266 -1.41 -3.93 -1.37
N HIS A 267 -2.51 -4.01 -0.59
CA HIS A 267 -3.64 -4.95 -0.71
C HIS A 267 -3.33 -6.41 -0.35
N ILE A 268 -2.19 -6.95 -0.78
CA ILE A 268 -1.78 -8.33 -0.44
C ILE A 268 -1.21 -8.45 0.99
N HIS A 269 -1.00 -7.33 1.68
CA HIS A 269 -0.37 -7.17 3.00
C HIS A 269 1.04 -7.77 3.17
N CYS A 270 1.56 -8.46 2.16
CA CYS A 270 2.90 -9.02 2.16
C CYS A 270 3.87 -8.02 1.54
N GLN A 271 5.04 -7.84 2.17
CA GLN A 271 6.11 -7.09 1.54
C GLN A 271 6.68 -7.91 0.40
N ASN A 272 6.45 -7.46 -0.83
CA ASN A 272 6.89 -8.20 -2.00
C ASN A 272 7.22 -7.28 -3.17
N ILE A 273 8.30 -7.59 -3.90
CA ILE A 273 8.73 -6.82 -5.06
C ILE A 273 8.75 -7.75 -6.28
N LYS A 274 7.98 -7.41 -7.32
CA LYS A 274 7.97 -8.14 -8.59
C LYS A 274 8.23 -7.22 -9.77
N ASN A 275 8.66 -7.81 -10.88
CA ASN A 275 8.82 -7.08 -12.13
C ASN A 275 7.76 -7.52 -13.15
N ILE A 276 7.17 -6.54 -13.83
CA ILE A 276 6.29 -6.76 -14.97
C ILE A 276 6.65 -5.76 -16.07
N GLN A 277 7.02 -6.27 -17.26
CA GLN A 277 7.35 -5.44 -18.43
C GLN A 277 8.40 -4.33 -18.15
N GLY A 278 9.38 -4.61 -17.29
CA GLY A 278 10.45 -3.66 -16.92
C GLY A 278 10.09 -2.71 -15.77
N ILE A 279 8.87 -2.79 -15.23
CA ILE A 279 8.39 -1.99 -14.11
C ILE A 279 8.48 -2.82 -12.84
N TYR A 280 9.03 -2.24 -11.77
CA TYR A 280 9.00 -2.87 -10.45
C TYR A 280 7.72 -2.51 -9.70
N ASP A 281 6.90 -3.49 -9.37
CA ASP A 281 5.78 -3.32 -8.46
C ASP A 281 6.24 -3.61 -7.03
N ILE A 282 6.23 -2.57 -6.19
CA ILE A 282 6.64 -2.63 -4.79
C ILE A 282 5.37 -2.67 -3.95
N ALA A 283 4.91 -3.88 -3.63
CA ALA A 283 3.80 -4.09 -2.72
C ALA A 283 4.31 -3.94 -1.29
N SER A 284 3.84 -2.90 -0.60
CA SER A 284 4.14 -2.68 0.81
C SER A 284 3.35 -3.65 1.66
N SER A 285 3.96 -4.20 2.70
CA SER A 285 3.20 -4.96 3.70
C SER A 285 2.16 -4.07 4.41
N SER A 286 1.16 -4.70 5.01
CA SER A 286 0.25 -3.97 5.90
C SER A 286 1.02 -3.41 7.08
N LEU A 287 0.73 -2.15 7.44
CA LEU A 287 1.31 -1.52 8.61
C LEU A 287 0.85 -2.19 9.92
N LEU A 288 -0.28 -2.91 9.90
CA LEU A 288 -0.83 -3.65 11.04
C LEU A 288 -0.42 -5.11 11.12
N ASP A 289 0.27 -5.64 10.10
CA ASP A 289 0.74 -7.02 10.08
C ASP A 289 2.23 -7.06 10.44
N ALA A 290 2.70 -8.18 10.99
CA ALA A 290 4.12 -8.38 11.22
C ALA A 290 4.91 -8.22 9.90
N PRO A 291 6.02 -7.45 9.90
CA PRO A 291 6.78 -6.97 11.05
C PRO A 291 6.53 -5.46 11.36
N LEU A 292 5.32 -4.96 11.13
CA LEU A 292 4.91 -3.56 11.30
C LEU A 292 5.80 -2.59 10.52
N GLN A 293 6.05 -2.88 9.25
CA GLN A 293 7.02 -2.13 8.45
C GLN A 293 6.38 -1.19 7.43
N TYR A 294 7.14 -0.17 7.08
CA TYR A 294 6.88 0.76 6.00
C TYR A 294 8.12 0.88 5.11
N GLY A 295 7.97 1.44 3.91
CA GLY A 295 9.07 1.66 2.98
C GLY A 295 9.63 3.08 3.07
N ILE A 296 10.95 3.21 2.93
CA ILE A 296 11.67 4.46 2.75
C ILE A 296 12.27 4.47 1.34
N ILE A 297 11.97 5.53 0.59
CA ILE A 297 12.48 5.77 -0.76
C ILE A 297 13.35 7.02 -0.74
N GLU A 298 14.59 6.88 -1.18
CA GLU A 298 15.49 7.98 -1.50
C GLU A 298 15.59 8.08 -3.01
N LEU A 299 15.19 9.22 -3.57
CA LEU A 299 14.97 9.41 -4.99
C LEU A 299 15.70 10.64 -5.50
N ASN A 300 16.44 10.49 -6.60
CA ASN A 300 17.00 11.58 -7.38
C ASN A 300 16.96 11.24 -8.88
N GLN A 301 17.35 12.17 -9.75
CA GLN A 301 17.31 11.99 -11.22
C GLN A 301 17.99 10.72 -11.74
N GLY A 302 19.03 10.24 -11.06
CA GLY A 302 19.84 9.10 -11.52
C GLY A 302 19.46 7.77 -10.90
N GLN A 303 18.83 7.78 -9.73
CA GLN A 303 18.69 6.58 -8.90
C GLN A 303 17.50 6.65 -7.94
N MET A 304 16.93 5.48 -7.68
CA MET A 304 16.03 5.24 -6.56
C MET A 304 16.62 4.16 -5.64
N ASN A 305 16.60 4.40 -4.33
CA ASN A 305 16.87 3.40 -3.29
C ASN A 305 15.63 3.22 -2.42
N TYR A 306 15.14 2.00 -2.34
CA TYR A 306 14.06 1.58 -1.47
C TYR A 306 14.62 0.64 -0.40
N HIS A 307 14.18 0.81 0.83
CA HIS A 307 14.34 -0.18 1.89
C HIS A 307 13.17 -0.12 2.88
N THR A 308 12.90 -1.22 3.56
CA THR A 308 11.90 -1.30 4.62
C THR A 308 12.47 -0.90 5.98
N GLN A 309 11.59 -0.42 6.85
CA GLN A 309 11.89 -0.19 8.27
C GLN A 309 10.69 -0.62 9.12
N SER A 310 10.95 -1.40 10.15
CA SER A 310 9.94 -1.88 11.10
C SER A 310 9.72 -0.92 12.25
N LEU A 311 8.46 -0.81 12.67
CA LEU A 311 8.07 -0.18 13.91
C LEU A 311 8.30 -1.12 15.10
N SER A 312 8.33 -0.55 16.29
CA SER A 312 8.32 -1.31 17.53
C SER A 312 7.21 -0.78 18.42
N ILE A 313 6.42 -1.70 18.95
CA ILE A 313 5.30 -1.41 19.86
C ILE A 313 5.46 -2.25 21.14
N SER A 314 4.49 -2.15 22.05
CA SER A 314 4.49 -2.80 23.35
C SER A 314 4.48 -4.34 23.31
N VAL A 315 4.11 -4.93 22.17
CA VAL A 315 4.00 -6.37 21.95
C VAL A 315 4.87 -6.83 20.78
N ASN A 316 5.23 -8.11 20.79
CA ASN A 316 5.98 -8.73 19.70
C ASN A 316 5.04 -9.08 18.53
N ALA A 317 5.09 -8.29 17.46
CA ALA A 317 4.26 -8.49 16.27
C ALA A 317 4.48 -9.87 15.61
N ASP A 318 5.72 -10.35 15.60
CA ASP A 318 6.07 -11.64 15.02
C ASP A 318 5.44 -12.81 15.80
N GLU A 319 5.37 -12.70 17.13
CA GLU A 319 4.70 -13.70 17.99
C GLU A 319 3.17 -13.64 17.84
N TYR A 320 2.60 -12.43 17.71
CA TYR A 320 1.17 -12.25 17.45
C TYR A 320 0.79 -12.87 16.10
N PHE A 321 1.55 -12.58 15.05
CA PHE A 321 1.32 -13.12 13.71
C PHE A 321 1.49 -14.65 13.66
N ASP A 322 2.48 -15.19 14.36
CA ASP A 322 2.65 -16.64 14.51
C ASP A 322 1.44 -17.28 15.20
N THR A 323 0.89 -16.62 16.24
CA THR A 323 -0.30 -17.09 16.95
C THR A 323 -1.52 -17.11 16.05
N VAL A 324 -1.77 -16.03 15.30
CA VAL A 324 -2.89 -15.95 14.34
C VAL A 324 -2.74 -17.00 13.24
N SER A 325 -1.53 -17.13 12.67
CA SER A 325 -1.21 -18.14 11.66
C SER A 325 -1.41 -19.55 12.19
N ALA A 326 -0.96 -19.83 13.43
CA ALA A 326 -1.14 -21.12 14.07
C ALA A 326 -2.63 -21.44 14.27
N ASN A 327 -3.43 -20.48 14.74
CA ASN A 327 -4.88 -20.64 14.88
C ASN A 327 -5.55 -20.97 13.53
N LYS A 328 -5.15 -20.27 12.46
CA LYS A 328 -5.69 -20.47 11.10
C LYS A 328 -5.34 -21.84 10.54
N PHE A 329 -4.06 -22.22 10.56
CA PHE A 329 -3.62 -23.53 10.05
C PHE A 329 -4.09 -24.68 10.94
N GLY A 330 -4.09 -24.49 12.25
CA GLY A 330 -4.44 -25.52 13.24
C GLY A 330 -5.83 -26.08 13.03
N LYS A 331 -6.81 -25.25 12.65
CA LYS A 331 -8.18 -25.69 12.30
C LYS A 331 -8.18 -26.72 11.17
N SER A 332 -7.37 -26.53 10.14
CA SER A 332 -7.30 -27.44 8.99
C SER A 332 -6.45 -28.68 9.24
N LEU A 333 -5.58 -28.66 10.25
CA LEU A 333 -4.70 -29.78 10.61
C LEU A 333 -5.32 -30.73 11.65
N GLN A 334 -6.56 -30.48 12.11
CA GLN A 334 -7.22 -31.29 13.15
C GLN A 334 -7.38 -32.77 12.79
N GLY A 335 -7.44 -33.10 11.49
CA GLY A 335 -7.55 -34.48 10.99
C GLY A 335 -6.28 -35.33 11.20
N ILE A 336 -5.13 -34.72 11.48
CA ILE A 336 -3.87 -35.44 11.71
C ILE A 336 -3.82 -35.91 13.18
N SER A 337 -3.89 -37.23 13.38
CA SER A 337 -3.90 -37.83 14.73
C SER A 337 -2.53 -37.80 15.42
N ASP A 338 -1.44 -37.91 14.66
CA ASP A 338 -0.09 -37.81 15.19
C ASP A 338 0.21 -36.37 15.59
N THR A 339 0.29 -36.13 16.90
CA THR A 339 0.48 -34.78 17.44
C THR A 339 1.84 -34.20 17.10
N GLN A 340 2.91 -35.02 17.07
CA GLN A 340 4.25 -34.54 16.72
C GLN A 340 4.28 -34.11 15.25
N LYS A 341 3.72 -34.95 14.37
CA LYS A 341 3.58 -34.65 12.94
C LYS A 341 2.77 -33.38 12.71
N ARG A 342 1.60 -33.28 13.36
CA ARG A 342 0.70 -32.12 13.25
C ARG A 342 1.39 -30.83 13.69
N THR A 343 2.08 -30.82 14.83
CA THR A 343 2.81 -29.65 15.33
C THR A 343 3.95 -29.26 14.39
N ALA A 344 4.70 -30.22 13.87
CA ALA A 344 5.78 -29.94 12.92
C ALA A 344 5.27 -29.32 11.60
N ILE A 345 4.15 -29.83 11.05
CA ILE A 345 3.52 -29.24 9.86
C ILE A 345 3.03 -27.81 10.14
N GLN A 346 2.41 -27.59 11.30
CA GLN A 346 1.95 -26.26 11.68
C GLN A 346 3.13 -25.27 11.80
N ASP A 347 4.22 -25.67 12.46
CA ASP A 347 5.42 -24.84 12.64
C ASP A 347 6.02 -24.38 11.30
N VAL A 348 6.19 -25.30 10.35
CA VAL A 348 6.74 -24.93 9.03
C VAL A 348 5.81 -24.00 8.26
N LEU A 349 4.49 -24.20 8.33
CA LEU A 349 3.51 -23.33 7.66
C LEU A 349 3.48 -21.94 8.28
N VAL A 350 3.52 -21.85 9.61
CA VAL A 350 3.55 -20.58 10.36
C VAL A 350 4.81 -19.79 10.01
N LYS A 351 5.99 -20.42 10.10
CA LYS A 351 7.27 -19.77 9.77
C LYS A 351 7.31 -19.30 8.32
N ALA A 352 6.93 -20.16 7.38
CA ALA A 352 6.90 -19.81 5.97
C ALA A 352 5.96 -18.63 5.71
N ASN A 353 4.77 -18.63 6.32
CA ASN A 353 3.81 -17.54 6.20
C ASN A 353 4.41 -16.22 6.70
N ARG A 354 5.00 -16.19 7.90
CA ARG A 354 5.62 -14.98 8.45
C ARG A 354 6.80 -14.51 7.58
N TYR A 355 7.70 -15.40 7.17
CA TYR A 355 8.84 -15.02 6.33
C TYR A 355 8.39 -14.50 4.95
N TYR A 356 7.27 -14.99 4.42
CA TYR A 356 6.69 -14.48 3.18
C TYR A 356 6.09 -13.08 3.38
N PHE A 357 5.28 -12.87 4.43
CA PHE A 357 4.69 -11.57 4.76
C PHE A 357 5.73 -10.49 5.04
N THR A 358 6.81 -10.86 5.73
CA THR A 358 7.96 -9.97 5.98
C THR A 358 8.81 -9.75 4.74
N GLY A 359 8.67 -10.53 3.65
CA GLY A 359 9.41 -10.32 2.40
C GLY A 359 10.87 -10.81 2.42
N ASN A 360 11.21 -11.77 3.29
CA ASN A 360 12.56 -12.33 3.43
C ASN A 360 12.64 -13.86 3.33
N ILE A 361 11.55 -14.54 2.94
CA ILE A 361 11.51 -16.01 2.86
C ILE A 361 12.63 -16.62 2.01
N ASN A 362 13.16 -15.90 1.04
CA ASN A 362 14.28 -16.35 0.20
C ASN A 362 15.51 -16.75 1.02
N GLN A 363 15.70 -16.16 2.22
CA GLN A 363 16.79 -16.47 3.14
C GLN A 363 16.58 -17.79 3.92
N TYR A 364 15.34 -18.28 3.97
CA TYR A 364 14.93 -19.40 4.82
C TYR A 364 14.44 -20.63 4.03
N VAL A 365 14.51 -20.62 2.69
CA VAL A 365 14.01 -21.72 1.85
C VAL A 365 14.65 -23.07 2.22
N ASP A 366 15.98 -23.10 2.39
CA ASP A 366 16.69 -24.34 2.72
C ASP A 366 16.36 -24.86 4.12
N GLU A 367 16.20 -23.95 5.10
CA GLU A 367 15.73 -24.29 6.45
C GLU A 367 14.33 -24.91 6.39
N LEU A 368 13.40 -24.26 5.70
CA LEU A 368 12.02 -24.71 5.59
C LEU A 368 11.94 -26.08 4.90
N ARG A 369 12.65 -26.27 3.77
CA ARG A 369 12.66 -27.55 3.02
C ARG A 369 13.32 -28.70 3.78
N SER A 370 14.29 -28.41 4.63
CA SER A 370 14.98 -29.43 5.45
C SER A 370 14.23 -29.79 6.75
N SER A 371 13.18 -29.04 7.11
CA SER A 371 12.38 -29.30 8.31
C SER A 371 11.58 -30.61 8.21
N ASP A 372 11.39 -31.28 9.36
CA ASP A 372 10.51 -32.44 9.46
C ASP A 372 9.08 -32.10 9.03
N GLY A 373 8.61 -30.89 9.40
CA GLY A 373 7.29 -30.38 9.04
C GLY A 373 7.03 -30.35 7.55
N TYR A 374 8.02 -29.89 6.77
CA TYR A 374 7.93 -29.90 5.31
C TYR A 374 7.79 -31.34 4.79
N GLN A 375 8.66 -32.25 5.22
CA GLN A 375 8.62 -33.65 4.77
C GLN A 375 7.31 -34.34 5.14
N TYR A 376 6.78 -34.06 6.33
CA TYR A 376 5.48 -34.55 6.77
C TYR A 376 4.33 -34.00 5.93
N LEU A 377 4.34 -32.71 5.61
CA LEU A 377 3.32 -32.07 4.79
C LEU A 377 3.24 -32.67 3.38
N GLN A 378 4.39 -32.98 2.75
CA GLN A 378 4.43 -33.61 1.42
C GLN A 378 3.78 -35.01 1.38
N ASN A 379 3.63 -35.66 2.54
CA ASN A 379 3.05 -37.00 2.67
C ASN A 379 1.61 -36.99 3.21
N GLU A 380 0.99 -35.81 3.38
CA GLU A 380 -0.40 -35.65 3.81
C GLU A 380 -1.32 -35.29 2.65
N ASP A 381 -2.62 -35.58 2.78
CA ASP A 381 -3.65 -35.14 1.82
C ASP A 381 -4.07 -33.68 2.11
N LEU A 382 -3.12 -32.76 1.96
CA LEU A 382 -3.27 -31.33 2.24
C LEU A 382 -2.82 -30.49 1.03
N SER A 383 -3.39 -30.81 -0.14
CA SER A 383 -2.95 -30.27 -1.44
C SER A 383 -2.89 -28.74 -1.51
N PHE A 384 -3.83 -28.02 -0.89
CA PHE A 384 -3.79 -26.56 -0.82
C PHE A 384 -2.56 -26.07 -0.06
N TYR A 385 -2.27 -26.61 1.13
CA TYR A 385 -1.15 -26.17 1.96
C TYR A 385 0.21 -26.56 1.36
N GLN A 386 0.27 -27.69 0.65
CA GLN A 386 1.44 -28.05 -0.15
C GLN A 386 1.70 -26.99 -1.24
N GLN A 387 0.68 -26.66 -2.04
CA GLN A 387 0.79 -25.65 -3.10
C GLN A 387 1.09 -24.26 -2.54
N TYR A 388 0.47 -23.91 -1.41
CA TYR A 388 0.68 -22.63 -0.75
C TYR A 388 2.12 -22.49 -0.26
N LEU A 389 2.65 -23.48 0.46
CA LEU A 389 4.04 -23.50 0.89
C LEU A 389 4.99 -23.43 -0.31
N GLU A 390 4.78 -24.26 -1.34
CA GLU A 390 5.63 -24.23 -2.54
C GLU A 390 5.55 -22.89 -3.28
N SER A 391 4.39 -22.22 -3.30
CA SER A 391 4.27 -20.91 -3.94
C SER A 391 5.15 -19.86 -3.28
N MET A 392 5.28 -19.89 -1.95
CA MET A 392 6.13 -18.97 -1.19
C MET A 392 7.61 -19.33 -1.32
N LEU A 393 7.94 -20.63 -1.34
CA LEU A 393 9.33 -21.12 -1.46
C LEU A 393 9.96 -20.92 -2.85
N LYS A 394 9.23 -20.33 -3.80
CA LYS A 394 9.75 -19.92 -5.13
C LYS A 394 10.49 -18.59 -5.08
N GLU A 395 10.36 -17.80 -4.01
CA GLU A 395 11.05 -16.51 -3.90
C GLU A 395 12.57 -16.70 -3.82
N THR A 396 13.30 -16.06 -4.72
CA THR A 396 14.77 -16.14 -4.81
C THR A 396 15.47 -14.88 -4.32
N GLU A 397 14.76 -13.76 -4.25
CA GLU A 397 15.30 -12.46 -3.90
C GLU A 397 14.58 -11.90 -2.66
N SER A 398 15.26 -11.02 -1.92
CA SER A 398 14.64 -10.33 -0.80
C SER A 398 13.81 -9.17 -1.32
N SER A 399 12.63 -8.98 -0.74
CA SER A 399 11.74 -7.85 -1.03
C SER A 399 11.92 -6.67 -0.06
N GLN A 400 12.97 -6.72 0.78
CA GLN A 400 13.26 -5.71 1.81
C GLN A 400 14.00 -4.48 1.27
N SER A 401 14.59 -4.56 0.08
CA SER A 401 15.33 -3.45 -0.53
C SER A 401 15.35 -3.54 -2.05
N LEU A 402 15.40 -2.39 -2.73
CA LEU A 402 15.53 -2.30 -4.17
C LEU A 402 16.35 -1.07 -4.55
N GLN A 403 17.30 -1.23 -5.48
CA GLN A 403 18.07 -0.13 -6.06
C GLN A 403 17.84 -0.10 -7.56
N LEU A 404 17.35 1.03 -8.08
CA LEU A 404 17.10 1.23 -9.51
C LEU A 404 17.95 2.38 -10.05
N SER A 405 18.51 2.19 -11.25
CA SER A 405 19.04 3.33 -12.03
C SER A 405 17.90 3.93 -12.84
N LEU A 406 17.68 5.23 -12.67
CA LEU A 406 16.62 6.00 -13.35
C LEU A 406 17.13 6.78 -14.56
N THR A 407 18.42 6.68 -14.88
CA THR A 407 19.01 7.33 -16.03
C THR A 407 18.33 6.84 -17.30
N MET A 408 17.51 7.69 -17.92
CA MET A 408 16.88 7.42 -19.21
C MET A 408 17.98 7.03 -20.20
N LYS A 409 17.95 5.77 -20.68
CA LYS A 409 18.77 5.37 -21.83
C LYS A 409 18.27 6.20 -23.02
N LYS A 410 19.02 7.25 -23.34
CA LYS A 410 18.80 8.10 -24.51
C LYS A 410 18.74 7.30 -25.80
#